data_AF-A0A454CRI9-F1
#
_entry.id   AF-A0A454CRI9-F1
#
_cell.length_a   1.000
_cell.length_b   1.000
_cell.length_c   1.000
_cell.angle_alpha   90.00
_cell.angle_beta   90.00
_cell.angle_gamma   90.00
#
_symmetry.space_group_name_H-M   'P 1'
#
loop_
_entity.id
_entity.type
_entity.pdbx_description
1 polymer ?
#
loop_
_entity_poly.entity_id
_entity_poly.type
_entity_poly.pdbx_seq_one_letter_code
_entity_poly.pdbx_strand_id
1 'polypeptide(L)'
;TLEDFAKKYLRGICSNPILSLYRIVSADFNKHDSVPNQFWQTGPQRIHQYLIEFLKTDTISQQLHINDADLACGQLLALIKMDYQNMALMGFDFLSDEELDSHTQKAVTAFLKLYQR
;
A
#
# COMPACT_ATOMS: atom_id res chain seq x y z
N THR A 1 -12.78 -3.30 6.50
CA THR A 1 -11.84 -3.30 7.65
C THR A 1 -10.43 -2.97 7.16
N LEU A 2 -9.41 -2.94 8.05
CA LEU A 2 -8.00 -2.83 7.61
C LEU A 2 -7.58 -4.00 6.72
N GLU A 3 -8.11 -5.20 6.96
CA GLU A 3 -7.86 -6.39 6.12
C GLU A 3 -8.44 -6.23 4.71
N ASP A 4 -9.69 -5.75 4.59
CA ASP A 4 -10.27 -5.48 3.26
C ASP A 4 -9.48 -4.43 2.49
N PHE A 5 -9.01 -3.39 3.20
CA PHE A 5 -8.14 -2.37 2.62
C PHE A 5 -6.85 -3.02 2.13
N ALA A 6 -6.18 -3.83 2.95
CA ALA A 6 -4.94 -4.51 2.60
C ALA A 6 -5.08 -5.38 1.34
N LYS A 7 -6.17 -6.15 1.24
CA LYS A 7 -6.48 -6.99 0.08
C LYS A 7 -6.68 -6.17 -1.19
N LYS A 8 -7.53 -5.14 -1.12
CA LYS A 8 -7.81 -4.26 -2.26
C LYS A 8 -6.58 -3.48 -2.69
N TYR A 9 -5.78 -3.00 -1.74
CA TYR A 9 -4.53 -2.30 -1.98
C TYR A 9 -3.55 -3.20 -2.72
N LEU A 10 -3.27 -4.39 -2.18
CA LEU A 10 -2.27 -5.29 -2.76
C LEU A 10 -2.65 -5.75 -4.18
N ARG A 11 -3.93 -6.12 -4.40
CA ARG A 11 -4.45 -6.41 -5.75
C ARG A 11 -4.33 -5.21 -6.67
N GLY A 12 -4.69 -4.02 -6.20
CA GLY A 12 -4.69 -2.80 -6.99
C GLY A 12 -3.29 -2.43 -7.51
N ILE A 13 -2.28 -2.46 -6.64
CA ILE A 13 -0.91 -2.11 -7.04
C ILE A 13 -0.22 -3.20 -7.88
N CYS A 14 -0.70 -4.45 -7.81
CA CYS A 14 -0.20 -5.59 -8.57
C CYS A 14 -1.05 -5.93 -9.79
N SER A 15 -1.94 -5.04 -10.25
CA SER A 15 -2.77 -5.25 -11.42
C SER A 15 -2.58 -4.17 -12.49
N ASN A 16 -3.03 -4.48 -13.69
CA ASN A 16 -3.15 -3.48 -14.76
C ASN A 16 -4.38 -2.60 -14.51
N PRO A 17 -4.32 -1.29 -14.82
CA PRO A 17 -3.26 -0.62 -15.58
C PRO A 17 -2.07 -0.09 -14.75
N ILE A 18 -2.09 -0.23 -13.42
CA ILE A 18 -1.08 0.38 -12.53
C ILE A 18 0.33 -0.15 -12.81
N LEU A 19 0.50 -1.47 -12.95
CA LEU A 19 1.82 -2.05 -13.26
C LEU A 19 2.37 -1.55 -14.60
N SER A 20 1.54 -1.48 -15.64
CA SER A 20 1.95 -0.97 -16.95
C SER A 20 2.42 0.48 -16.88
N LEU A 21 1.68 1.35 -16.19
CA LEU A 21 2.09 2.74 -16.00
C LEU A 21 3.38 2.85 -15.21
N TYR A 22 3.53 2.06 -14.14
CA TYR A 22 4.75 2.04 -13.34
C TYR A 22 5.98 1.65 -14.18
N ARG A 23 5.86 0.64 -15.06
CA ARG A 23 6.92 0.24 -15.99
C ARG A 23 7.27 1.35 -16.99
N ILE A 24 6.28 2.01 -17.58
CA ILE A 24 6.49 3.12 -18.54
C ILE A 24 7.22 4.26 -17.85
N VAL A 25 6.72 4.73 -16.70
CA VAL A 25 7.33 5.82 -15.93
C VAL A 25 8.76 5.45 -15.50
N SER A 26 8.99 4.21 -15.08
CA SER A 26 10.30 3.72 -14.65
C SER A 26 11.28 3.48 -15.81
N ALA A 27 10.82 3.37 -17.05
CA ALA A 27 11.69 3.18 -18.22
C ALA A 27 12.15 4.50 -18.84
N ASP A 28 11.37 5.58 -18.68
CA ASP A 28 11.59 6.86 -19.40
C ASP A 28 11.81 8.07 -18.46
N PHE A 29 12.13 7.84 -17.18
CA PHE A 29 12.28 8.90 -16.17
C PHE A 29 13.37 9.93 -16.48
N ASN A 30 14.41 9.56 -17.24
CA ASN A 30 15.54 10.44 -17.57
C ASN A 30 15.20 11.58 -18.55
N LYS A 31 14.00 11.59 -19.14
CA LYS A 31 13.61 12.61 -20.14
C LYS A 31 12.59 13.63 -19.64
N HIS A 32 11.91 13.34 -18.53
CA HIS A 32 10.79 14.14 -18.04
C HIS A 32 10.67 14.10 -16.51
N ASP A 33 11.45 14.93 -15.80
CA ASP A 33 11.51 14.97 -14.33
C ASP A 33 10.15 15.17 -13.63
N SER A 34 9.17 15.74 -14.32
CA SER A 34 7.82 15.96 -13.79
C SER A 34 6.94 14.72 -13.80
N VAL A 35 7.19 13.75 -14.70
CA VAL A 35 6.30 12.59 -14.92
C VAL A 35 6.28 11.63 -13.74
N PRO A 36 7.43 11.20 -13.16
CA PRO A 36 7.43 10.36 -11.96
C PRO A 36 6.72 11.03 -10.78
N ASN A 37 6.97 12.33 -10.59
CA ASN A 37 6.34 13.12 -9.53
C ASN A 37 4.82 13.18 -9.70
N GLN A 38 4.34 13.49 -10.90
CA GLN A 38 2.91 13.57 -11.19
C GLN A 38 2.23 12.21 -11.03
N PHE A 39 2.86 11.13 -11.51
CA PHE A 39 2.35 9.77 -11.34
C PHE A 39 2.25 9.39 -9.85
N TRP A 40 3.28 9.69 -9.06
CA TRP A 40 3.28 9.39 -7.62
C TRP A 40 2.21 10.16 -6.85
N GLN A 41 2.13 11.48 -7.06
CA GLN A 41 1.23 12.38 -6.33
C GLN A 41 -0.25 12.11 -6.68
N THR A 42 -0.55 11.83 -7.96
CA THR A 42 -1.93 11.65 -8.41
C THR A 42 -2.44 10.21 -8.31
N GLY A 43 -1.53 9.23 -8.24
CA GLY A 43 -1.86 7.81 -8.12
C GLY A 43 -1.60 7.25 -6.71
N PRO A 44 -0.44 6.60 -6.46
CA PRO A 44 -0.16 5.91 -5.20
C PRO A 44 -0.42 6.75 -3.95
N GLN A 45 0.03 8.00 -3.93
CA GLN A 45 -0.09 8.84 -2.74
C GLN A 45 -1.55 9.16 -2.39
N ARG A 46 -2.46 9.24 -3.37
CA ARG A 46 -3.87 9.49 -3.11
C ARG A 46 -4.52 8.35 -2.30
N ILE A 47 -4.13 7.11 -2.56
CA ILE A 47 -4.60 5.96 -1.78
C ILE A 47 -4.05 6.00 -0.36
N HIS A 48 -2.79 6.43 -0.20
CA HIS A 48 -2.16 6.57 1.11
C HIS A 48 -2.88 7.63 1.95
N GLN A 49 -3.32 8.73 1.34
CA GLN A 49 -4.08 9.79 2.03
C GLN A 49 -5.40 9.28 2.62
N TYR A 50 -6.14 8.42 1.91
CA TYR A 50 -7.36 7.83 2.47
C TYR A 50 -7.09 6.97 3.72
N LEU A 51 -5.96 6.25 3.74
CA LEU A 51 -5.57 5.48 4.92
C LEU A 51 -5.12 6.40 6.06
N ILE A 52 -4.34 7.45 5.78
CA ILE A 52 -3.92 8.44 6.78
C ILE A 52 -5.14 9.06 7.46
N GLU A 53 -6.12 9.53 6.69
CA GLU A 53 -7.33 10.13 7.25
C GLU A 53 -8.17 9.12 8.04
N PHE A 54 -8.21 7.86 7.62
CA PHE A 54 -8.82 6.78 8.41
C PHE A 54 -8.11 6.57 9.76
N LEU A 55 -6.78 6.56 9.79
CA LEU A 55 -5.99 6.38 11.01
C LEU A 55 -6.12 7.55 11.99
N LYS A 56 -6.45 8.75 11.49
CA LYS A 56 -6.70 9.95 12.32
C LYS A 56 -8.09 9.99 12.97
N THR A 57 -9.00 9.08 12.62
CA THR A 57 -10.36 9.08 13.18
C THR A 57 -10.35 8.76 14.68
N ASP A 58 -11.30 9.33 15.43
CA ASP A 58 -11.45 9.11 16.88
C ASP A 58 -11.62 7.63 17.24
N THR A 59 -12.31 6.87 16.38
CA THR A 59 -12.49 5.43 16.57
C THR A 59 -11.16 4.69 16.60
N ILE A 60 -10.23 5.07 15.72
CA ILE A 60 -8.91 4.43 15.64
C ILE A 60 -7.97 4.95 16.73
N SER A 61 -7.97 6.26 17.00
CA SER A 61 -7.10 6.87 18.01
C SER A 61 -7.42 6.40 19.44
N GLN A 62 -8.66 5.98 19.70
CA GLN A 62 -9.05 5.36 20.97
C GLN A 62 -8.56 3.91 21.12
N GLN A 63 -8.38 3.19 20.01
CA GLN A 63 -7.99 1.78 19.99
C GLN A 63 -6.47 1.57 19.84
N LEU A 64 -5.80 2.48 19.14
CA LEU A 64 -4.38 2.40 18.78
C LEU A 64 -3.60 3.61 19.33
N HIS A 65 -2.33 3.41 19.67
CA HIS A 65 -1.40 4.46 20.09
C HIS A 65 -0.62 5.01 18.88
N ILE A 66 -1.29 5.78 18.01
CA ILE A 66 -0.70 6.37 16.81
C ILE A 66 -0.40 7.85 17.07
N ASN A 67 0.89 8.20 17.15
CA ASN A 67 1.34 9.60 17.30
C ASN A 67 1.61 10.29 15.96
N ASP A 68 1.95 9.51 14.93
CA ASP A 68 2.24 9.97 13.56
C ASP A 68 1.50 9.05 12.57
N ALA A 69 0.40 9.57 12.01
CA ALA A 69 -0.47 8.83 11.10
C ALA A 69 0.19 8.59 9.73
N ASP A 70 1.08 9.48 9.30
CA ASP A 70 1.81 9.35 8.04
C ASP A 70 2.82 8.20 8.13
N LEU A 71 3.58 8.14 9.23
CA LEU A 71 4.48 7.03 9.50
C LEU A 71 3.72 5.70 9.67
N ALA A 72 2.62 5.70 10.42
CA ALA A 72 1.80 4.50 10.60
C ALA A 72 1.23 3.97 9.28
N CYS A 73 0.76 4.87 8.41
CA CYS A 73 0.35 4.53 7.05
C CYS A 73 1.49 3.88 6.28
N GLY A 74 2.67 4.50 6.24
CA GLY A 74 3.85 3.95 5.54
C GLY A 74 4.23 2.55 6.03
N GLN A 75 4.19 2.32 7.33
CA GLN A 75 4.51 1.01 7.92
C GLN A 75 3.48 -0.06 7.59
N LEU A 76 2.17 0.25 7.67
CA LEU A 76 1.13 -0.70 7.27
C LEU A 76 1.28 -1.07 5.79
N LEU A 77 1.48 -0.07 4.92
CA LEU A 77 1.65 -0.32 3.48
C LEU A 77 2.90 -1.13 3.17
N ALA A 78 4.01 -0.92 3.90
CA ALA A 78 5.21 -1.73 3.77
C ALA A 78 4.97 -3.20 4.14
N LEU A 79 4.27 -3.46 5.25
CA LEU A 79 3.88 -4.81 5.68
C LEU A 79 2.97 -5.50 4.65
N ILE A 80 2.04 -4.76 4.04
CA ILE A 80 1.14 -5.29 3.02
C ILE A 80 1.89 -5.55 1.71
N LYS A 81 2.72 -4.62 1.26
CA LYS A 81 3.34 -4.65 -0.07
C LYS A 81 4.43 -5.72 -0.17
N MET A 82 5.28 -5.87 0.85
CA MET A 82 6.52 -6.65 0.78
C MET A 82 7.21 -6.50 -0.60
N ASP A 83 7.59 -7.60 -1.24
CA ASP A 83 8.16 -7.61 -2.58
C ASP A 83 7.13 -7.85 -3.69
N TYR A 84 5.84 -8.02 -3.37
CA TYR A 84 4.83 -8.45 -4.34
C TYR A 84 4.71 -7.54 -5.55
N GLN A 85 4.73 -6.21 -5.35
CA GLN A 85 4.69 -5.29 -6.49
C GLN A 85 5.95 -5.41 -7.37
N ASN A 86 7.12 -5.58 -6.75
CA ASN A 86 8.38 -5.72 -7.48
C ASN A 86 8.38 -7.02 -8.31
N MET A 87 7.92 -8.11 -7.71
CA MET A 87 7.73 -9.39 -8.38
C MET A 87 6.71 -9.25 -9.53
N ALA A 88 5.57 -8.62 -9.30
CA ALA A 88 4.57 -8.41 -10.34
C ALA A 88 5.10 -7.52 -11.48
N LEU A 89 5.95 -6.52 -11.19
CA LEU A 89 6.65 -5.71 -12.20
C LEU A 89 7.61 -6.54 -13.05
N MET A 90 8.27 -7.54 -12.47
CA MET A 90 9.13 -8.50 -13.19
C MET A 90 8.35 -9.60 -13.92
N GLY A 91 7.03 -9.66 -13.76
CA GLY A 91 6.16 -10.61 -14.48
C GLY A 91 5.91 -11.93 -13.73
N PHE A 92 6.19 -11.99 -12.43
CA PHE A 92 5.78 -13.11 -11.60
C PHE A 92 4.26 -13.09 -11.38
N ASP A 93 3.68 -14.27 -11.19
CA ASP A 93 2.26 -14.43 -10.89
C ASP A 93 1.88 -13.77 -9.56
N PHE A 94 0.63 -13.31 -9.49
CA PHE A 94 0.05 -12.80 -8.26
C PHE A 94 -0.33 -13.95 -7.32
N LEU A 95 -0.49 -13.63 -6.04
CA LEU A 95 -0.96 -14.57 -5.02
C LEU A 95 -2.32 -15.19 -5.40
N SER A 96 -2.51 -16.45 -5.00
CA SER A 96 -3.85 -17.03 -4.90
C SER A 96 -4.70 -16.29 -3.86
N ASP A 97 -6.02 -16.48 -3.92
CA ASP A 97 -6.94 -15.84 -2.98
C ASP A 97 -6.65 -16.23 -1.52
N GLU A 98 -6.30 -17.50 -1.28
CA GLU A 98 -5.94 -18.02 0.05
C GLU A 98 -4.64 -17.40 0.57
N GLU A 99 -3.60 -17.31 -0.28
CA GLU A 99 -2.33 -16.68 0.10
C GLU A 99 -2.50 -15.19 0.37
N LEU A 100 -3.31 -14.50 -0.45
CA LEU A 100 -3.64 -13.10 -0.25
C LEU A 100 -4.34 -12.87 1.09
N ASP A 101 -5.36 -13.68 1.41
CA ASP A 101 -6.07 -13.61 2.68
C ASP A 101 -5.11 -13.84 3.86
N SER A 102 -4.31 -14.92 3.81
CA SER A 102 -3.34 -15.25 4.86
C SER A 102 -2.30 -14.14 5.06
N HIS A 103 -1.73 -13.61 3.97
CA HIS A 103 -0.72 -12.56 4.01
C HIS A 103 -1.28 -11.26 4.59
N THR A 104 -2.40 -10.80 4.06
CA THR A 104 -2.98 -9.52 4.48
C THR A 104 -3.46 -9.55 5.93
N GLN A 105 -4.00 -10.68 6.40
CA GLN A 105 -4.32 -10.87 7.82
C GLN A 105 -3.08 -10.78 8.72
N LYS A 106 -1.96 -11.40 8.31
CA LYS A 106 -0.69 -11.33 9.06
C LYS A 106 -0.11 -9.93 9.09
N ALA A 107 -0.14 -9.22 7.95
CA ALA A 107 0.32 -7.83 7.85
C ALA A 107 -0.47 -6.91 8.78
N VAL A 108 -1.80 -7.01 8.77
CA VAL A 108 -2.68 -6.22 9.65
C VAL A 108 -2.47 -6.60 11.12
N THR A 109 -2.36 -7.89 11.44
CA THR A 109 -2.09 -8.35 12.81
C THR A 109 -0.77 -7.79 13.33
N ALA A 110 0.29 -7.80 12.52
CA ALA A 110 1.58 -7.22 12.88
C ALA A 110 1.49 -5.71 13.12
N PHE A 111 0.77 -4.98 12.26
CA PHE A 111 0.51 -3.56 12.42
C PHE A 111 -0.27 -3.25 13.72
N LEU A 112 -1.34 -4.01 13.99
CA LEU A 112 -2.13 -3.82 15.21
C LEU A 112 -1.30 -4.08 16.47
N LYS A 113 -0.41 -5.08 16.47
CA LYS A 113 0.52 -5.33 17.58
C LYS A 113 1.54 -4.21 17.77
N LEU A 114 1.99 -3.58 16.67
CA LEU A 114 2.94 -2.47 16.73
C LEU A 114 2.31 -1.22 17.39
N TYR A 115 1.01 -1.03 17.21
CA TYR A 115 0.27 0.17 17.65
C TYR A 115 -0.75 -0.08 18.75
N GLN A 116 -0.82 -1.30 19.30
CA GLN A 116 -1.75 -1.58 20.40
C GLN A 116 -1.42 -0.69 21.59
N ARG A 117 -2.46 -0.22 22.28
CA ARG A 117 -2.30 0.39 23.61
C ARG A 117 -1.92 -0.65 24.65
#